data_AF-A0A4P7NEY0-F1
#
_entry.id   AF-A0A4P7NEY0-F1
#
_cell.length_a   1.000
_cell.length_b   1.000
_cell.length_c   1.000
_cell.angle_alpha   90.00
_cell.angle_beta   90.00
_cell.angle_gamma   90.00
#
_symmetry.space_group_name_H-M   'P 1'
#
loop_
_entity.id
_entity.type
_entity.pdbx_description
1 polymer ?
#
loop_
_entity_poly.entity_id
_entity_poly.type
_entity_poly.pdbx_seq_one_letter_code
_entity_poly.pdbx_strand_id
1 'polypeptide(L)'
;MPRARRRAAAMVWLPLARAGWKRSLDDSCQSWYSEESMCLVLVGCLFWMRLVPYPKQQLQMSTATEDSTNGKRKATEDPASPVSAKRPKHESPDSPEKKKPNEIARIPFPEKPAVIEERNGEIEFRVVNNDNERESLIILTGLKCIFQKQLPKMPKDYIARLVYDRTHLSIAIVKKPLEVVGGITYRPFKGRQFAEIVFCAISSDQQVKGYGAHLMSHLKDYVKATSDVMHFLTYADNYAIGYFKKQGFTKEITLPKSVWMGYIKDYEGGTIMQCSMLPRIRYLEMGRMLLKQKECVHAKIRAFSKSHIVHQPPKQWKNGIEPIDPLSISAIRASGWSPDMDELARQPRHGPNYNQLLHLLNDMQNHQSAWPFLVPVNKDDVADYYEVIKEPMDLSTMENKLEMDQYPTPEDFIRDAKLIFDNCRKYNNESTPYAKSANKLEKFMWQQIKAIPEWSHLEP
;
A
#
# COMPACT_ATOMS: atom_id res chain seq x y z
N MET A 1 59.26 31.41 -34.38
CA MET A 1 58.47 30.19 -34.14
C MET A 1 58.90 29.56 -32.83
N PRO A 2 57.99 29.48 -31.84
CA PRO A 2 57.65 28.19 -31.23
C PRO A 2 56.14 28.10 -30.94
N ARG A 3 55.42 27.08 -31.43
CA ARG A 3 55.11 25.78 -30.81
C ARG A 3 54.43 25.85 -29.43
N ALA A 4 53.19 25.37 -29.46
CA ALA A 4 52.20 25.27 -28.39
C ALA A 4 52.64 24.42 -27.18
N ARG A 5 52.14 24.84 -26.01
CA ARG A 5 51.85 23.96 -24.87
C ARG A 5 50.44 24.25 -24.39
N ARG A 6 49.53 23.29 -24.57
CA ARG A 6 48.22 23.26 -23.89
C ARG A 6 48.46 23.05 -22.40
N ARG A 7 47.96 23.95 -21.56
CA ARG A 7 47.79 23.72 -20.12
C ARG A 7 46.30 23.52 -19.85
N ALA A 8 45.99 22.37 -19.24
CA ALA A 8 44.71 22.12 -18.60
C ALA A 8 44.56 23.10 -17.43
N ALA A 9 43.41 23.77 -17.34
CA ALA A 9 43.00 24.55 -16.18
C ALA A 9 41.91 23.76 -15.44
N ALA A 10 42.25 23.32 -14.24
CA ALA A 10 41.32 22.79 -13.26
C ALA A 10 40.40 23.93 -12.80
N MET A 11 39.08 23.72 -12.86
CA MET A 11 38.12 24.60 -12.20
C MET A 11 37.91 24.11 -10.76
N VAL A 12 38.40 24.95 -9.86
CA VAL A 12 38.21 24.93 -8.41
C VAL A 12 36.74 25.21 -8.11
N TRP A 13 36.08 24.32 -7.36
CA TRP A 13 34.82 24.61 -6.69
C TRP A 13 35.12 25.21 -5.32
N LEU A 14 34.68 26.45 -5.10
CA LEU A 14 34.66 27.08 -3.78
C LEU A 14 33.19 27.27 -3.37
N PRO A 15 32.78 26.80 -2.17
CA PRO A 15 31.39 26.84 -1.72
C PRO A 15 31.07 28.17 -1.03
N LEU A 16 29.99 28.83 -1.45
CA LEU A 16 29.36 29.90 -0.68
C LEU A 16 28.38 29.29 0.31
N ALA A 17 28.80 29.23 1.57
CA ALA A 17 27.96 28.91 2.72
C ALA A 17 27.48 30.20 3.40
N ARG A 18 26.28 30.09 4.01
CA ARG A 18 25.74 30.75 5.23
C ARG A 18 24.37 31.38 4.95
N ALA A 19 23.38 31.29 5.84
CA ALA A 19 23.25 30.62 7.13
C ALA A 19 21.79 30.73 7.58
N GLY A 20 21.38 29.83 8.47
CA GLY A 20 20.29 30.11 9.40
C GLY A 20 19.14 29.10 9.39
N TRP A 21 19.39 27.91 9.94
CA TRP A 21 18.56 27.25 10.97
C TRP A 21 19.09 25.84 11.21
N LYS A 22 19.94 25.69 12.23
CA LYS A 22 20.28 24.40 12.83
C LYS A 22 20.15 24.57 14.33
N ARG A 23 19.08 24.02 14.91
CA ARG A 23 19.06 23.58 16.31
C ARG A 23 18.30 22.26 16.38
N SER A 24 19.06 21.24 16.77
CA SER A 24 18.65 19.98 17.42
C SER A 24 17.61 19.12 16.70
N LEU A 25 18.11 18.14 15.94
CA LEU A 25 17.39 16.89 15.68
C LEU A 25 18.42 15.76 15.78
N ASP A 26 18.16 14.84 16.71
CA ASP A 26 18.93 13.64 17.02
C ASP A 26 19.01 12.68 15.82
N ASP A 27 20.05 11.84 15.83
CA ASP A 27 20.48 10.86 14.82
C ASP A 27 19.52 9.65 14.61
N SER A 28 18.21 9.91 14.44
CA SER A 28 17.22 8.88 14.09
C SER A 28 16.50 9.13 12.75
N CYS A 29 17.01 10.06 11.93
CA CYS A 29 16.34 10.52 10.71
C CYS A 29 17.06 10.16 9.39
N GLN A 30 17.94 9.15 9.39
CA GLN A 30 18.66 8.73 8.17
C GLN A 30 17.95 7.63 7.34
N SER A 31 16.79 7.11 7.76
CA SER A 31 16.04 6.10 6.99
C SER A 31 14.89 6.65 6.15
N TRP A 32 14.74 7.97 6.00
CA TRP A 32 13.59 8.61 5.33
C TRP A 32 13.89 9.15 3.92
N TYR A 33 15.04 8.78 3.32
CA TYR A 33 15.42 9.23 1.97
C TYR A 33 14.78 8.43 0.81
N SER A 34 13.83 7.52 1.08
CA SER A 34 13.14 6.71 0.06
C SER A 34 11.73 7.21 -0.31
N GLU A 35 11.13 8.12 0.47
CA GLU A 35 9.72 8.52 0.29
C GLU A 35 9.46 9.75 -0.59
N GLU A 36 10.49 10.40 -1.15
CA GLU A 36 10.28 11.50 -2.12
C GLU A 36 9.70 11.01 -3.48
N SER A 37 9.66 9.69 -3.71
CA SER A 37 9.11 9.10 -4.93
C SER A 37 7.58 9.07 -5.01
N MET A 38 6.84 9.19 -3.89
CA MET A 38 5.37 9.10 -3.89
C MET A 38 4.66 10.44 -4.16
N CYS A 39 5.32 11.59 -3.98
CA CYS A 39 4.68 12.89 -4.25
C CYS A 39 4.56 13.23 -5.74
N LEU A 40 5.41 12.65 -6.62
CA LEU A 40 5.35 12.92 -8.06
C LEU A 40 4.39 12.00 -8.83
N VAL A 41 4.04 10.83 -8.29
CA VAL A 41 3.08 9.89 -8.93
C VAL A 41 1.66 10.47 -9.00
N LEU A 42 1.29 11.36 -8.08
CA LEU A 42 -0.05 11.98 -8.07
C LEU A 42 -0.24 13.07 -9.13
N VAL A 43 0.83 13.59 -9.74
CA VAL A 43 0.72 14.63 -10.77
C VAL A 43 0.60 14.02 -12.18
N GLY A 44 1.16 12.82 -12.42
CA GLY A 44 1.11 12.14 -13.72
C GLY A 44 -0.18 11.36 -14.04
N CYS A 45 -0.83 10.76 -13.04
CA CYS A 45 -2.02 9.92 -13.28
C CYS A 45 -3.29 10.69 -13.67
N LEU A 46 -3.32 12.02 -13.53
CA LEU A 46 -4.51 12.83 -13.82
C LEU A 46 -4.70 13.15 -15.31
N PHE A 47 -3.72 12.87 -16.18
CA PHE A 47 -3.83 13.17 -17.61
C PHE A 47 -4.28 11.98 -18.48
N TRP A 48 -4.08 10.73 -18.05
CA TRP A 48 -4.38 9.57 -18.91
C TRP A 48 -5.85 9.09 -18.81
N MET A 49 -6.57 9.42 -17.74
CA MET A 49 -7.96 8.95 -17.52
C MET A 49 -9.06 9.69 -18.33
N ARG A 50 -8.72 10.46 -19.38
CA ARG A 50 -9.70 11.24 -20.17
C ARG A 50 -9.83 10.90 -21.65
N LEU A 51 -9.20 9.84 -22.15
CA LEU A 51 -9.27 9.46 -23.57
C LEU A 51 -9.54 7.95 -23.81
N VAL A 52 -10.56 7.40 -23.16
CA VAL A 52 -11.15 6.12 -23.59
C VAL A 52 -12.60 6.39 -24.02
N PRO A 53 -12.99 6.16 -25.29
CA PRO A 53 -14.37 6.30 -25.72
C PRO A 53 -15.20 5.12 -25.19
N TYR A 54 -16.28 5.42 -24.46
CA TYR A 54 -17.30 4.44 -24.09
C TYR A 54 -18.04 3.95 -25.34
N PRO A 55 -18.33 2.63 -25.49
CA PRO A 55 -19.14 2.13 -26.59
C PRO A 55 -20.62 2.48 -26.39
N LYS A 56 -21.26 2.93 -27.48
CA LYS A 56 -22.71 3.22 -27.55
C LYS A 56 -23.52 1.94 -27.29
N GLN A 57 -24.36 1.95 -26.26
CA GLN A 57 -25.42 0.96 -26.11
C GLN A 57 -26.53 1.25 -27.13
N GLN A 58 -26.80 0.28 -28.01
CA GLN A 58 -27.99 0.25 -28.85
C GLN A 58 -29.22 -0.02 -27.97
N LEU A 59 -30.17 0.91 -28.00
CA LEU A 59 -31.50 0.73 -27.44
C LEU A 59 -32.30 -0.20 -28.36
N GLN A 60 -32.61 -1.42 -27.92
CA GLN A 60 -33.60 -2.27 -28.58
C GLN A 60 -35.00 -1.90 -28.08
N MET A 61 -35.89 -1.64 -29.04
CA MET A 61 -37.31 -1.46 -28.86
C MET A 61 -37.97 -2.79 -28.46
N SER A 62 -38.84 -2.76 -27.46
CA SER A 62 -39.89 -3.76 -27.27
C SER A 62 -41.23 -3.06 -27.10
N THR A 63 -42.13 -3.36 -28.03
CA THR A 63 -43.52 -2.92 -28.15
C THR A 63 -44.43 -3.58 -27.12
N ALA A 64 -45.32 -2.81 -26.47
CA ALA A 64 -46.57 -3.31 -25.93
C ALA A 64 -47.60 -2.17 -25.81
N THR A 65 -48.49 -2.13 -26.81
CA THR A 65 -49.93 -1.87 -26.85
C THR A 65 -50.63 -0.89 -25.87
N GLU A 66 -51.43 -0.06 -26.54
CA GLU A 66 -52.38 0.98 -26.14
C GLU A 66 -53.54 0.54 -25.22
N ASP A 67 -54.00 1.49 -24.38
CA ASP A 67 -55.42 1.86 -24.20
C ASP A 67 -55.46 3.26 -23.54
N SER A 68 -55.76 4.34 -24.28
CA SER A 68 -57.08 4.98 -24.47
C SER A 68 -57.69 5.49 -23.13
N THR A 69 -58.09 6.74 -22.87
CA THR A 69 -58.63 7.83 -23.68
C THR A 69 -58.66 9.18 -22.91
N ASN A 70 -58.40 10.26 -23.65
CA ASN A 70 -59.13 11.54 -23.73
C ASN A 70 -59.15 12.56 -22.56
N GLY A 71 -58.87 13.83 -22.91
CA GLY A 71 -59.02 15.00 -22.04
C GLY A 71 -59.98 16.04 -22.60
N LYS A 72 -60.26 17.10 -21.82
CA LYS A 72 -60.58 18.47 -22.28
C LYS A 72 -60.76 19.45 -21.10
N ARG A 73 -60.67 20.74 -21.44
CA ARG A 73 -60.35 21.92 -20.62
C ARG A 73 -61.58 22.71 -20.13
N LYS A 74 -61.31 23.57 -19.13
CA LYS A 74 -61.76 24.97 -18.85
C LYS A 74 -63.22 25.29 -18.51
N ALA A 75 -63.40 26.07 -17.43
CA ALA A 75 -64.16 27.33 -17.42
C ALA A 75 -63.77 28.20 -16.21
N THR A 76 -63.82 29.52 -16.44
CA THR A 76 -63.68 30.67 -15.52
C THR A 76 -65.06 31.27 -15.26
N GLU A 77 -65.29 31.93 -14.10
CA GLU A 77 -66.02 33.22 -13.98
C GLU A 77 -66.07 33.72 -12.51
N ASP A 78 -65.79 35.03 -12.36
CA ASP A 78 -65.87 35.94 -11.18
C ASP A 78 -67.28 36.60 -11.13
N PRO A 79 -67.78 37.33 -10.08
CA PRO A 79 -67.16 38.59 -9.57
C PRO A 79 -67.50 39.08 -8.13
N ALA A 80 -66.73 40.06 -7.62
CA ALA A 80 -67.20 41.38 -7.15
C ALA A 80 -66.14 42.15 -6.29
N SER A 81 -65.89 43.41 -6.65
CA SER A 81 -65.05 44.40 -5.94
C SER A 81 -65.91 45.32 -5.02
N PRO A 82 -65.33 46.28 -4.24
CA PRO A 82 -64.88 47.57 -4.80
C PRO A 82 -63.58 48.16 -4.20
N VAL A 83 -63.17 49.28 -4.80
CA VAL A 83 -61.85 49.94 -4.80
C VAL A 83 -61.85 51.28 -4.04
N SER A 84 -60.74 51.68 -3.40
CA SER A 84 -60.10 53.03 -3.41
C SER A 84 -58.84 52.98 -2.51
N ALA A 85 -57.69 53.67 -2.69
CA ALA A 85 -57.15 54.64 -3.63
C ALA A 85 -55.59 54.59 -3.58
N LYS A 86 -54.91 55.07 -4.64
CA LYS A 86 -53.42 55.09 -4.81
C LYS A 86 -52.72 56.17 -3.96
N ARG A 87 -51.48 55.89 -3.51
CA ARG A 87 -50.37 56.87 -3.36
C ARG A 87 -48.98 56.19 -3.57
N PRO A 88 -47.97 56.84 -4.21
CA PRO A 88 -46.75 56.16 -4.66
C PRO A 88 -45.47 56.45 -3.83
N LYS A 89 -44.49 55.54 -4.02
CA LYS A 89 -43.02 55.60 -3.80
C LYS A 89 -42.43 55.78 -2.39
N HIS A 90 -41.63 54.78 -1.97
CA HIS A 90 -40.22 55.00 -1.65
C HIS A 90 -39.43 53.68 -1.69
N GLU A 91 -38.43 53.61 -2.58
CA GLU A 91 -37.33 52.63 -2.49
C GLU A 91 -36.32 53.14 -1.45
N SER A 92 -35.76 52.24 -0.66
CA SER A 92 -34.44 52.38 -0.01
C SER A 92 -33.91 51.00 0.37
N PRO A 93 -32.58 50.79 0.34
CA PRO A 93 -31.96 49.53 -0.06
C PRO A 93 -31.38 48.71 1.10
N ASP A 94 -31.16 47.42 0.79
CA ASP A 94 -30.18 46.49 1.38
C ASP A 94 -30.07 46.39 2.91
N SER A 95 -30.75 45.38 3.46
CA SER A 95 -30.29 44.70 4.66
C SER A 95 -29.41 43.51 4.25
N PRO A 96 -28.14 43.42 4.70
CA PRO A 96 -27.23 42.37 4.26
C PRO A 96 -27.72 41.00 4.73
N GLU A 97 -27.93 40.09 3.77
CA GLU A 97 -28.17 38.68 4.04
C GLU A 97 -27.07 38.13 4.95
N LYS A 98 -27.48 37.71 6.15
CA LYS A 98 -26.63 36.95 7.07
C LYS A 98 -26.22 35.65 6.38
N LYS A 99 -24.99 35.59 5.86
CA LYS A 99 -24.36 34.33 5.44
C LYS A 99 -24.47 33.34 6.61
N LYS A 100 -25.19 32.24 6.38
CA LYS A 100 -25.24 31.10 7.30
C LYS A 100 -23.78 30.67 7.60
N PRO A 101 -23.44 30.38 8.87
CA PRO A 101 -22.09 29.93 9.21
C PRO A 101 -21.75 28.69 8.37
N ASN A 102 -20.56 28.68 7.77
CA ASN A 102 -20.03 27.58 6.94
C ASN A 102 -20.37 26.23 7.60
N GLU A 103 -21.28 25.47 6.99
CA GLU A 103 -21.46 24.06 7.35
C GLU A 103 -20.11 23.37 7.14
N ILE A 104 -19.53 22.84 8.22
CA ILE A 104 -18.29 22.08 8.16
C ILE A 104 -18.60 20.85 7.31
N ALA A 105 -18.11 20.85 6.06
CA ALA A 105 -18.28 19.73 5.14
C ALA A 105 -17.72 18.45 5.79
N ARG A 106 -18.60 17.54 6.19
CA ARG A 106 -18.21 16.25 6.77
C ARG A 106 -17.66 15.38 5.65
N ILE A 107 -16.40 14.98 5.78
CA ILE A 107 -15.74 14.14 4.79
C ILE A 107 -16.16 12.69 5.04
N PRO A 108 -16.73 11.99 4.04
CA PRO A 108 -17.15 10.61 4.21
C PRO A 108 -15.94 9.71 4.44
N PHE A 109 -16.04 8.81 5.40
CA PHE A 109 -15.05 7.77 5.66
C PHE A 109 -15.65 6.42 5.28
N PRO A 110 -15.16 5.74 4.22
CA PRO A 110 -15.65 4.43 3.84
C PRO A 110 -15.22 3.41 4.89
N GLU A 111 -16.19 2.80 5.57
CA GLU A 111 -15.94 1.78 6.57
C GLU A 111 -15.89 0.39 5.93
N LYS A 112 -15.04 -0.48 6.49
CA LYS A 112 -14.92 -1.87 6.05
C LYS A 112 -16.10 -2.70 6.59
N PRO A 113 -16.51 -3.78 5.90
CA PRO A 113 -17.61 -4.64 6.35
C PRO A 113 -17.45 -5.13 7.80
N ALA A 114 -16.26 -5.58 8.18
CA ALA A 114 -15.98 -6.03 9.56
C ALA A 114 -16.30 -4.98 10.64
N VAL A 115 -16.03 -3.69 10.36
CA VAL A 115 -16.29 -2.59 11.30
C VAL A 115 -17.80 -2.33 11.42
N ILE A 116 -18.52 -2.46 10.30
CA ILE A 116 -19.97 -2.28 10.26
C ILE A 116 -20.66 -3.42 11.03
N GLU A 117 -20.25 -4.67 10.79
CA GLU A 117 -20.78 -5.84 11.50
C GLU A 117 -20.53 -5.76 13.02
N GLU A 118 -19.36 -5.28 13.46
CA GLU A 118 -19.09 -5.06 14.88
C GLU A 118 -19.99 -3.98 15.47
N ARG A 119 -20.15 -2.85 14.76
CA ARG A 119 -21.03 -1.75 15.21
C ARG A 119 -22.48 -2.20 15.32
N ASN A 120 -22.93 -3.06 14.41
CA ASN A 120 -24.27 -3.63 14.44
C ASN A 120 -24.42 -4.71 15.54
N GLY A 121 -23.32 -5.11 16.19
CA GLY A 121 -23.30 -6.15 17.21
C GLY A 121 -23.50 -7.56 16.67
N GLU A 122 -23.22 -7.78 15.37
CA GLU A 122 -23.25 -9.08 14.70
C GLU A 122 -21.99 -9.90 15.05
N ILE A 123 -20.86 -9.21 15.16
CA ILE A 123 -19.59 -9.77 15.63
C ILE A 123 -19.12 -9.06 16.90
N GLU A 124 -18.30 -9.77 17.68
CA GLU A 124 -17.60 -9.22 18.84
C GLU A 124 -16.19 -9.82 18.94
N PHE A 125 -15.28 -9.08 19.58
CA PHE A 125 -13.92 -9.50 19.83
C PHE A 125 -13.78 -9.91 21.29
N ARG A 126 -13.49 -11.19 21.53
CA ARG A 126 -13.30 -11.73 22.88
C ARG A 126 -11.88 -12.20 23.08
N VAL A 127 -11.26 -11.79 24.18
CA VAL A 127 -9.97 -12.33 24.63
C VAL A 127 -10.26 -13.44 25.62
N VAL A 128 -9.79 -14.65 25.32
CA VAL A 128 -10.00 -15.86 26.11
C VAL A 128 -8.68 -16.57 26.37
N ASN A 129 -8.62 -17.31 27.47
CA ASN A 129 -7.57 -18.28 27.78
C ASN A 129 -8.21 -19.54 28.36
N ASN A 130 -7.40 -20.56 28.65
CA ASN A 130 -7.88 -21.77 29.31
C ASN A 130 -8.07 -21.55 30.82
N ASP A 131 -9.16 -20.86 31.17
CA ASP A 131 -9.65 -20.56 32.52
C ASP A 131 -10.57 -21.66 33.10
N ASN A 132 -10.78 -22.75 32.36
CA ASN A 132 -11.76 -23.81 32.62
C ASN A 132 -13.24 -23.37 32.51
N GLU A 133 -13.54 -22.18 31.99
CA GLU A 133 -14.93 -21.76 31.75
C GLU A 133 -15.49 -22.36 30.47
N ARG A 134 -16.80 -22.68 30.49
CA ARG A 134 -17.47 -23.34 29.36
C ARG A 134 -17.40 -22.49 28.08
N GLU A 135 -17.65 -21.19 28.18
CA GLU A 135 -17.62 -20.29 27.02
C GLU A 135 -16.22 -20.16 26.43
N SER A 136 -15.21 -19.95 27.28
CA SER A 136 -13.80 -19.89 26.88
C SER A 136 -13.38 -21.17 26.17
N LEU A 137 -13.77 -22.35 26.70
CA LEU A 137 -13.46 -23.63 26.08
C LEU A 137 -14.12 -23.81 24.71
N ILE A 138 -15.36 -23.36 24.53
CA ILE A 138 -16.06 -23.39 23.23
C ILE A 138 -15.30 -22.54 22.21
N ILE A 139 -14.93 -21.31 22.59
CA ILE A 139 -14.21 -20.38 21.71
C ILE A 139 -12.82 -20.93 21.35
N LEU A 140 -12.05 -21.39 22.33
CA LEU A 140 -10.74 -22.01 22.10
C LEU A 140 -10.84 -23.24 21.20
N THR A 141 -11.88 -24.05 21.36
CA THR A 141 -12.13 -25.22 20.51
C THR A 141 -12.45 -24.81 19.07
N GLY A 142 -13.26 -23.76 18.89
CA GLY A 142 -13.53 -23.17 17.57
C GLY A 142 -12.25 -22.66 16.90
N LEU A 143 -11.43 -21.91 17.63
CA LEU A 143 -10.13 -21.42 17.16
C LEU A 143 -9.18 -22.56 16.76
N LYS A 144 -9.04 -23.58 17.62
CA LYS A 144 -8.25 -24.78 17.32
C LYS A 144 -8.67 -25.40 15.99
N CYS A 145 -9.98 -25.56 15.77
CA CYS A 145 -10.51 -26.14 14.53
C CYS A 145 -10.19 -25.27 13.31
N ILE A 146 -10.24 -23.93 13.43
CA ILE A 146 -9.85 -23.02 12.35
C ILE A 146 -8.35 -23.13 12.09
N PHE A 147 -7.50 -23.04 13.10
CA PHE A 147 -6.05 -23.14 12.93
C PHE A 147 -5.65 -24.48 12.31
N GLN A 148 -6.24 -25.59 12.73
CA GLN A 148 -5.98 -26.92 12.14
C GLN A 148 -6.37 -27.02 10.66
N LYS A 149 -7.36 -26.25 10.21
CA LYS A 149 -7.78 -26.19 8.79
C LYS A 149 -6.92 -25.22 7.98
N GLN A 150 -6.65 -24.04 8.52
CA GLN A 150 -5.96 -22.95 7.80
C GLN A 150 -4.42 -23.08 7.83
N LEU A 151 -3.87 -23.83 8.79
CA LEU A 151 -2.42 -24.04 8.96
C LEU A 151 -2.08 -25.53 8.78
N PRO A 152 -2.22 -26.12 7.57
CA PRO A 152 -2.05 -27.56 7.36
C PRO A 152 -0.62 -28.06 7.58
N LYS A 153 0.38 -27.17 7.56
CA LYS A 153 1.79 -27.48 7.85
C LYS A 153 2.06 -27.67 9.35
N MET A 154 1.17 -27.20 10.22
CA MET A 154 1.33 -27.29 11.66
C MET A 154 0.65 -28.57 12.19
N PRO A 155 1.34 -29.40 13.01
CA PRO A 155 0.75 -30.60 13.57
C PRO A 155 -0.51 -30.30 14.41
N LYS A 156 -1.56 -31.10 14.24
CA LYS A 156 -2.86 -30.87 14.90
C LYS A 156 -2.77 -30.87 16.42
N ASP A 157 -1.97 -31.78 16.98
CA ASP A 157 -1.75 -31.90 18.43
C ASP A 157 -0.92 -30.73 18.96
N TYR A 158 0.02 -30.22 18.15
CA TYR A 158 0.80 -29.04 18.49
C TYR A 158 -0.10 -27.80 18.63
N ILE A 159 -1.00 -27.59 17.65
CA ILE A 159 -2.00 -26.51 17.71
C ILE A 159 -2.86 -26.65 18.96
N ALA A 160 -3.43 -27.84 19.19
CA ALA A 160 -4.31 -28.07 20.34
C ALA A 160 -3.59 -27.78 21.66
N ARG A 161 -2.36 -28.26 21.82
CA ARG A 161 -1.56 -28.06 23.03
C ARG A 161 -1.32 -26.58 23.33
N LEU A 162 -1.00 -25.77 22.33
CA LEU A 162 -0.73 -24.34 22.54
C LEU A 162 -2.00 -23.50 22.69
N VAL A 163 -3.07 -23.81 21.95
CA VAL A 163 -4.35 -23.09 22.10
C VAL A 163 -4.95 -23.29 23.49
N TYR A 164 -4.82 -24.49 24.07
CA TYR A 164 -5.30 -24.77 25.44
C TYR A 164 -4.25 -24.51 26.53
N ASP A 165 -3.07 -24.02 26.19
CA ASP A 165 -2.04 -23.69 27.16
C ASP A 165 -2.42 -22.44 27.96
N ARG A 166 -2.32 -22.50 29.29
CA ARG A 166 -2.75 -21.41 30.19
C ARG A 166 -1.87 -20.17 30.11
N THR A 167 -0.66 -20.28 29.56
CA THR A 167 0.25 -19.14 29.35
C THR A 167 -0.01 -18.42 28.04
N HIS A 168 -0.87 -18.98 27.19
CA HIS A 168 -1.28 -18.38 25.92
C HIS A 168 -2.65 -17.70 26.07
N LEU A 169 -2.81 -16.59 25.36
CA LEU A 169 -4.06 -15.86 25.23
C LEU A 169 -4.51 -15.93 23.78
N SER A 170 -5.81 -15.96 23.55
CA SER A 170 -6.37 -15.90 22.21
C SER A 170 -7.38 -14.77 22.11
N ILE A 171 -7.24 -13.91 21.12
CA ILE A 171 -8.30 -12.98 20.72
C ILE A 171 -9.08 -13.60 19.56
N ALA A 172 -10.38 -13.75 19.74
CA ALA A 172 -11.29 -14.41 18.81
C ALA A 172 -12.33 -13.42 18.28
N ILE A 173 -12.68 -13.56 17.01
CA ILE A 173 -13.86 -12.96 16.40
C ILE A 173 -15.00 -13.95 16.58
N VAL A 174 -16.03 -13.54 17.31
CA VAL A 174 -17.21 -14.35 17.62
C VAL A 174 -18.43 -13.73 16.97
N LYS A 175 -19.14 -14.50 16.14
CA LYS A 175 -20.49 -14.19 15.66
C LYS A 175 -21.51 -14.75 16.65
N LYS A 176 -22.56 -13.99 16.93
CA LYS A 176 -23.62 -14.44 17.85
C LYS A 176 -24.34 -15.67 17.28
N PRO A 177 -24.66 -16.70 18.10
CA PRO A 177 -24.47 -16.73 19.56
C PRO A 177 -23.03 -17.03 20.03
N LEU A 178 -22.29 -17.97 19.42
CA LEU A 178 -20.91 -18.35 19.81
C LEU A 178 -20.11 -18.97 18.64
N GLU A 179 -20.37 -18.53 17.41
CA GLU A 179 -19.65 -19.03 16.22
C GLU A 179 -18.29 -18.32 16.09
N VAL A 180 -17.20 -19.08 16.06
CA VAL A 180 -15.85 -18.51 15.89
C VAL A 180 -15.55 -18.32 14.40
N VAL A 181 -15.18 -17.10 14.01
CA VAL A 181 -14.83 -16.75 12.63
C VAL A 181 -13.32 -16.80 12.38
N GLY A 182 -12.53 -16.52 13.41
CA GLY A 182 -11.07 -16.47 13.33
C GLY A 182 -10.47 -15.90 14.59
N GLY A 183 -9.14 -15.89 14.67
CA GLY A 183 -8.47 -15.36 15.85
C GLY A 183 -6.95 -15.35 15.75
N ILE A 184 -6.35 -14.76 16.78
CA ILE A 184 -4.91 -14.76 17.01
C ILE A 184 -4.63 -15.35 18.37
N THR A 185 -3.80 -16.39 18.43
CA THR A 185 -3.23 -16.90 19.68
C THR A 185 -1.83 -16.31 19.84
N TYR A 186 -1.58 -15.71 21.00
CA TYR A 186 -0.32 -15.06 21.32
C TYR A 186 0.12 -15.37 22.75
N ARG A 187 1.41 -15.24 23.01
CA ARG A 187 2.04 -15.47 24.31
C ARG A 187 2.79 -14.21 24.74
N PRO A 188 2.30 -13.46 25.74
CA PRO A 188 3.00 -12.30 26.26
C PRO A 188 4.16 -12.69 27.18
N PHE A 189 5.31 -12.05 27.02
CA PHE A 189 6.47 -12.23 27.89
C PHE A 189 6.62 -11.03 28.83
N LYS A 190 6.05 -11.17 30.04
CA LYS A 190 6.06 -10.11 31.07
C LYS A 190 7.49 -9.66 31.37
N GLY A 191 7.71 -8.35 31.42
CA GLY A 191 9.02 -7.75 31.72
C GLY A 191 10.01 -7.75 30.54
N ARG A 192 9.61 -8.25 29.36
CA ARG A 192 10.43 -8.23 28.13
C ARG A 192 9.83 -7.33 27.04
N GLN A 193 8.69 -6.69 27.32
CA GLN A 193 7.99 -5.77 26.44
C GLN A 193 7.64 -6.34 25.05
N PHE A 194 7.61 -7.66 24.89
CA PHE A 194 7.21 -8.32 23.65
C PHE A 194 6.22 -9.47 23.88
N ALA A 195 5.45 -9.79 22.85
CA ALA A 195 4.64 -11.00 22.78
C ALA A 195 4.92 -11.77 21.49
N GLU A 196 4.87 -13.08 21.57
CA GLU A 196 4.94 -13.98 20.42
C GLU A 196 3.54 -14.19 19.86
N ILE A 197 3.33 -13.91 18.57
CA ILE A 197 2.14 -14.36 17.84
C ILE A 197 2.42 -15.77 17.37
N VAL A 198 1.64 -16.72 17.90
CA VAL A 198 1.82 -18.16 17.65
C VAL A 198 0.97 -18.59 16.47
N PHE A 199 -0.31 -18.21 16.45
CA PHE A 199 -1.24 -18.52 15.37
C PHE A 199 -2.04 -17.29 14.98
N CYS A 200 -2.28 -17.12 13.69
CA CYS A 200 -3.15 -16.08 13.15
C CYS A 200 -3.89 -16.65 11.94
N ALA A 201 -5.20 -16.80 12.04
CA ALA A 201 -6.01 -17.31 10.95
C ALA A 201 -7.45 -16.81 11.01
N ILE A 202 -8.03 -16.62 9.83
CA ILE A 202 -9.45 -16.34 9.62
C ILE A 202 -10.01 -17.47 8.75
N SER A 203 -11.25 -17.89 9.03
CA SER A 203 -11.94 -18.90 8.22
C SER A 203 -12.02 -18.45 6.74
N SER A 204 -11.77 -19.38 5.81
CA SER A 204 -11.60 -19.07 4.38
C SER A 204 -12.80 -18.35 3.75
N ASP A 205 -14.01 -18.68 4.20
CA ASP A 205 -15.27 -18.06 3.76
C ASP A 205 -15.40 -16.58 4.16
N GLN A 206 -14.56 -16.11 5.09
CA GLN A 206 -14.63 -14.77 5.68
C GLN A 206 -13.40 -13.88 5.37
N GLN A 207 -12.37 -14.38 4.67
CA GLN A 207 -11.07 -13.69 4.52
C GLN A 207 -11.14 -12.33 3.76
N VAL A 208 -12.17 -12.10 2.95
CA VAL A 208 -12.28 -10.90 2.07
C VAL A 208 -12.91 -9.68 2.75
N LYS A 209 -13.52 -9.84 3.94
CA LYS A 209 -14.26 -8.77 4.63
C LYS A 209 -13.39 -7.81 5.45
N GLY A 210 -12.08 -8.05 5.48
CA GLY A 210 -11.12 -7.24 6.23
C GLY A 210 -10.98 -7.62 7.71
N TYR A 211 -11.51 -8.77 8.14
CA TYR A 211 -11.43 -9.22 9.53
C TYR A 211 -10.00 -9.35 10.04
N GLY A 212 -9.05 -9.85 9.25
CA GLY A 212 -7.66 -10.01 9.70
C GLY A 212 -7.02 -8.69 10.13
N ALA A 213 -7.17 -7.65 9.31
CA ALA A 213 -6.67 -6.31 9.65
C ALA A 213 -7.39 -5.72 10.88
N HIS A 214 -8.72 -5.95 10.98
CA HIS A 214 -9.52 -5.47 12.11
C HIS A 214 -9.13 -6.16 13.43
N LEU A 215 -8.91 -7.48 13.37
CA LEU A 215 -8.44 -8.31 14.47
C LEU A 215 -7.06 -7.90 14.97
N MET A 216 -6.13 -7.60 14.05
CA MET A 216 -4.80 -7.12 14.42
C MET A 216 -4.86 -5.73 15.08
N SER A 217 -5.74 -4.83 14.61
CA SER A 217 -5.96 -3.54 15.27
C SER A 217 -6.51 -3.71 16.69
N HIS A 218 -7.49 -4.58 16.87
CA HIS A 218 -8.02 -4.95 18.19
C HIS A 218 -6.95 -5.53 19.10
N LEU A 219 -6.14 -6.46 18.60
CA LEU A 219 -5.02 -7.05 19.36
C LEU A 219 -4.02 -5.99 19.83
N LYS A 220 -3.59 -5.09 18.92
CA LYS A 220 -2.65 -4.02 19.24
C LYS A 220 -3.19 -3.08 20.31
N ASP A 221 -4.42 -2.62 20.14
CA ASP A 221 -5.04 -1.70 21.10
C ASP A 221 -5.29 -2.38 22.46
N TYR A 222 -5.73 -3.64 22.47
CA TYR A 222 -5.92 -4.43 23.68
C TYR A 222 -4.62 -4.66 24.45
N VAL A 223 -3.57 -5.13 23.77
CA VAL A 223 -2.29 -5.47 24.40
C VAL A 223 -1.62 -4.21 24.95
N LYS A 224 -1.67 -3.09 24.21
CA LYS A 224 -1.18 -1.79 24.69
C LYS A 224 -1.93 -1.26 25.92
N ALA A 225 -3.23 -1.53 26.02
CA ALA A 225 -4.06 -1.05 27.12
C ALA A 225 -3.92 -1.91 28.39
N THR A 226 -3.57 -3.19 28.23
CA THR A 226 -3.60 -4.18 29.32
C THR A 226 -2.20 -4.65 29.77
N SER A 227 -1.15 -4.35 29.01
CA SER A 227 0.21 -4.83 29.30
C SER A 227 1.30 -3.83 28.88
N ASP A 228 2.55 -4.12 29.24
CA ASP A 228 3.77 -3.39 28.85
C ASP A 228 4.32 -3.79 27.48
N VAL A 229 3.63 -4.69 26.76
CA VAL A 229 4.07 -5.19 25.47
C VAL A 229 3.95 -4.11 24.41
N MET A 230 5.07 -3.80 23.76
CA MET A 230 5.18 -2.85 22.65
C MET A 230 5.62 -3.49 21.34
N HIS A 231 6.08 -4.74 21.39
CA HIS A 231 6.59 -5.46 20.23
C HIS A 231 5.88 -6.80 20.04
N PHE A 232 5.59 -7.15 18.80
CA PHE A 232 5.20 -8.50 18.42
C PHE A 232 6.31 -9.17 17.62
N LEU A 233 6.59 -10.42 17.97
CA LEU A 233 7.45 -11.31 17.18
C LEU A 233 6.60 -12.47 16.66
N THR A 234 6.83 -12.87 15.42
CA THR A 234 6.13 -13.99 14.80
C THR A 234 7.03 -14.68 13.80
N TYR A 235 6.88 -15.99 13.65
CA TYR A 235 7.33 -16.68 12.45
C TYR A 235 6.18 -16.68 11.45
N ALA A 236 6.40 -16.03 10.30
CA ALA A 236 5.44 -15.96 9.21
C ALA A 236 5.86 -16.90 8.09
N ASP A 237 4.95 -17.76 7.67
CA ASP A 237 5.06 -18.52 6.44
C ASP A 237 4.99 -17.61 5.21
N ASN A 238 5.59 -18.04 4.09
CA ASN A 238 5.82 -17.20 2.91
C ASN A 238 4.55 -16.53 2.36
N TYR A 239 3.40 -17.23 2.44
CA TYR A 239 2.11 -16.70 2.00
C TYR A 239 1.55 -15.61 2.93
N ALA A 240 1.97 -15.58 4.20
CA ALA A 240 1.50 -14.64 5.22
C ALA A 240 2.37 -13.38 5.33
N ILE A 241 3.59 -13.38 4.76
CA ILE A 241 4.52 -12.23 4.83
C ILE A 241 3.86 -10.94 4.34
N GLY A 242 3.11 -10.99 3.23
CA GLY A 242 2.41 -9.83 2.68
C GLY A 242 1.33 -9.29 3.63
N TYR A 243 0.65 -10.16 4.36
CA TYR A 243 -0.31 -9.76 5.39
C TYR A 243 0.40 -9.06 6.56
N PHE A 244 1.45 -9.68 7.11
CA PHE A 244 2.18 -9.11 8.24
C PHE A 244 2.88 -7.79 7.87
N LYS A 245 3.47 -7.66 6.68
CA LYS A 245 3.99 -6.39 6.16
C LYS A 245 2.93 -5.29 6.18
N LYS A 246 1.72 -5.56 5.69
CA LYS A 246 0.58 -4.62 5.72
C LYS A 246 0.14 -4.26 7.14
N GLN A 247 0.41 -5.13 8.13
CA GLN A 247 0.17 -4.85 9.53
C GLN A 247 1.36 -4.15 10.23
N GLY A 248 2.39 -3.72 9.50
CA GLY A 248 3.55 -3.03 10.05
C GLY A 248 4.58 -3.97 10.69
N PHE A 249 4.67 -5.21 10.22
CA PHE A 249 5.78 -6.10 10.53
C PHE A 249 6.90 -5.93 9.50
N THR A 250 8.14 -6.00 9.98
CA THR A 250 9.36 -6.02 9.16
C THR A 250 10.14 -7.31 9.41
N LYS A 251 10.99 -7.70 8.46
CA LYS A 251 11.96 -8.80 8.63
C LYS A 251 13.14 -8.38 9.52
N GLU A 252 13.37 -7.08 9.65
CA GLU A 252 14.45 -6.54 10.48
C GLU A 252 14.07 -6.58 11.96
N ILE A 253 14.79 -7.40 12.74
CA ILE A 253 14.54 -7.56 14.18
C ILE A 253 15.42 -6.56 14.93
N THR A 254 14.82 -5.44 15.34
CA THR A 254 15.52 -4.41 16.13
C THR A 254 15.61 -4.75 17.62
N LEU A 255 14.80 -5.71 18.11
CA LEU A 255 14.90 -6.19 19.48
C LEU A 255 16.20 -6.97 19.71
N PRO A 256 16.94 -6.69 20.81
CA PRO A 256 18.18 -7.41 21.11
C PRO A 256 17.94 -8.91 21.23
N LYS A 257 18.83 -9.72 20.63
CA LYS A 257 18.71 -11.19 20.63
C LYS A 257 18.54 -11.76 22.05
N SER A 258 19.21 -11.21 23.06
CA SER A 258 19.07 -11.63 24.47
C SER A 258 17.65 -11.50 25.06
N VAL A 259 16.81 -10.65 24.46
CA VAL A 259 15.44 -10.42 24.90
C VAL A 259 14.50 -11.53 24.43
N TRP A 260 14.71 -12.09 23.24
CA TRP A 260 13.73 -12.99 22.61
C TRP A 260 14.28 -14.38 22.22
N MET A 261 15.58 -14.49 21.99
CA MET A 261 16.22 -15.74 21.58
C MET A 261 16.10 -16.78 22.70
N GLY A 262 15.62 -17.98 22.36
CA GLY A 262 15.33 -19.05 23.31
C GLY A 262 13.97 -18.96 24.02
N TYR A 263 13.22 -17.86 23.84
CA TYR A 263 11.88 -17.68 24.41
C TYR A 263 10.76 -18.04 23.44
N ILE A 264 10.91 -17.64 22.17
CA ILE A 264 9.98 -17.93 21.10
C ILE A 264 10.28 -19.30 20.46
N LYS A 265 9.31 -19.86 19.74
CA LYS A 265 9.48 -21.11 19.02
C LYS A 265 9.95 -20.86 17.59
N ASP A 266 10.98 -21.61 17.20
CA ASP A 266 11.47 -21.61 15.83
C ASP A 266 10.63 -22.56 14.98
N TYR A 267 10.19 -22.09 13.82
CA TYR A 267 9.42 -22.88 12.87
C TYR A 267 10.21 -23.03 11.57
N GLU A 268 10.43 -24.29 11.16
CA GLU A 268 11.14 -24.59 9.93
C GLU A 268 10.39 -24.00 8.72
N GLY A 269 11.10 -23.24 7.89
CA GLY A 269 10.53 -22.55 6.73
C GLY A 269 9.67 -21.31 7.06
N GLY A 270 9.64 -20.87 8.32
CA GLY A 270 9.06 -19.58 8.72
C GLY A 270 10.09 -18.46 8.66
N THR A 271 9.66 -17.27 8.23
CA THR A 271 10.47 -16.04 8.31
C THR A 271 10.13 -15.31 9.61
N ILE A 272 11.13 -15.04 10.46
CA ILE A 272 10.92 -14.21 11.64
C ILE A 272 10.58 -12.78 11.23
N MET A 273 9.57 -12.19 11.87
CA MET A 273 9.15 -10.82 11.63
C MET A 273 8.83 -10.11 12.95
N GLN A 274 9.14 -8.81 13.02
CA GLN A 274 8.89 -7.94 14.16
C GLN A 274 7.91 -6.82 13.80
N CYS A 275 6.93 -6.56 14.67
CA CYS A 275 6.13 -5.33 14.66
C CYS A 275 6.43 -4.52 15.91
N SER A 276 6.85 -3.27 15.73
CA SER A 276 6.98 -2.29 16.81
C SER A 276 5.77 -1.36 16.80
N MET A 277 5.00 -1.37 17.89
CA MET A 277 3.77 -0.57 17.97
C MET A 277 4.07 0.91 18.22
N LEU A 278 3.21 1.77 17.67
CA LEU A 278 3.31 3.21 17.87
C LEU A 278 2.60 3.59 19.19
N PRO A 279 3.27 4.30 20.11
CA PRO A 279 2.77 4.46 21.48
C PRO A 279 1.48 5.28 21.56
N ARG A 280 1.36 6.36 20.78
CA ARG A 280 0.28 7.35 20.90
C ARG A 280 -0.96 7.06 20.06
N ILE A 281 -0.95 6.00 19.25
CA ILE A 281 -2.01 5.72 18.28
C ILE A 281 -2.96 4.64 18.79
N ARG A 282 -4.26 4.85 18.54
CA ARG A 282 -5.29 3.81 18.62
C ARG A 282 -5.49 3.23 17.21
N TYR A 283 -5.13 1.98 17.01
CA TYR A 283 -5.13 1.30 15.72
C TYR A 283 -6.54 1.15 15.12
N LEU A 284 -7.57 0.99 15.94
CA LEU A 284 -8.97 0.97 15.49
C LEU A 284 -9.41 2.31 14.84
N GLU A 285 -8.81 3.43 15.24
CA GLU A 285 -9.11 4.76 14.71
C GLU A 285 -8.12 5.24 13.63
N MET A 286 -7.11 4.44 13.32
CA MET A 286 -6.02 4.78 12.41
C MET A 286 -6.52 5.32 11.06
N GLY A 287 -7.52 4.67 10.44
CA GLY A 287 -8.06 5.12 9.16
C GLY A 287 -8.67 6.52 9.22
N ARG A 288 -9.40 6.83 10.30
CA ARG A 288 -10.00 8.16 10.51
C ARG A 288 -8.92 9.20 10.84
N MET A 289 -7.91 8.82 11.61
CA MET A 289 -6.76 9.68 11.93
C MET A 289 -5.99 10.07 10.67
N LEU A 290 -5.65 9.10 9.81
CA LEU A 290 -4.94 9.34 8.55
C LEU A 290 -5.75 10.24 7.61
N LEU A 291 -7.08 10.03 7.51
CA LEU A 291 -7.95 10.89 6.73
C LEU A 291 -7.93 12.34 7.25
N LYS A 292 -8.00 12.54 8.57
CA LYS A 292 -7.91 13.87 9.19
C LYS A 292 -6.56 14.54 8.90
N GLN A 293 -5.46 13.80 9.00
CA GLN A 293 -4.12 14.31 8.70
C GLN A 293 -3.99 14.71 7.23
N LYS A 294 -4.43 13.85 6.31
CA LYS A 294 -4.45 14.14 4.87
C LYS A 294 -5.23 15.42 4.57
N GLU A 295 -6.39 15.59 5.19
CA GLU A 295 -7.23 16.77 4.97
C GLU A 295 -6.66 18.04 5.60
N CYS A 296 -5.94 17.93 6.72
CA CYS A 296 -5.19 19.04 7.28
C CYS A 296 -4.09 19.52 6.31
N VAL A 297 -3.32 18.58 5.75
CA VAL A 297 -2.30 18.87 4.73
C VAL A 297 -2.95 19.49 3.49
N HIS A 298 -4.03 18.91 2.97
CA HIS A 298 -4.77 19.46 1.83
C HIS A 298 -5.35 20.85 2.11
N ALA A 299 -5.85 21.12 3.31
CA ALA A 299 -6.33 22.44 3.69
C ALA A 299 -5.20 23.48 3.65
N LYS A 300 -4.01 23.10 4.15
CA LYS A 300 -2.82 23.96 4.05
C LYS A 300 -2.41 24.16 2.60
N ILE A 301 -2.37 23.11 1.78
CA ILE A 301 -2.07 23.21 0.34
C ILE A 301 -3.07 24.14 -0.34
N ARG A 302 -4.39 23.97 -0.14
CA ARG A 302 -5.43 24.82 -0.75
C ARG A 302 -5.31 26.31 -0.39
N ALA A 303 -4.77 26.64 0.78
CA ALA A 303 -4.57 28.03 1.19
C ALA A 303 -3.49 28.77 0.38
N PHE A 304 -2.53 28.04 -0.20
CA PHE A 304 -1.43 28.62 -1.00
C PHE A 304 -1.48 28.22 -2.47
N SER A 305 -1.98 27.03 -2.77
CA SER A 305 -2.02 26.43 -4.10
C SER A 305 -3.12 27.07 -4.93
N LYS A 306 -2.73 27.52 -6.13
CA LYS A 306 -3.64 27.98 -7.18
C LYS A 306 -3.98 26.86 -8.17
N SER A 307 -3.54 25.63 -7.92
CA SER A 307 -3.72 24.49 -8.86
C SER A 307 -5.19 24.11 -9.07
N HIS A 308 -6.08 24.48 -8.15
CA HIS A 308 -7.53 24.25 -8.28
C HIS A 308 -8.23 25.26 -9.21
N ILE A 309 -7.53 26.32 -9.65
CA ILE A 309 -8.07 27.33 -10.56
C ILE A 309 -8.04 26.76 -11.98
N VAL A 310 -9.22 26.56 -12.56
CA VAL A 310 -9.36 26.17 -13.97
C VAL A 310 -9.26 27.42 -14.84
N HIS A 311 -8.18 27.53 -15.60
CA HIS A 311 -7.97 28.61 -16.56
C HIS A 311 -8.66 28.30 -17.89
N GLN A 312 -9.29 29.31 -18.49
CA GLN A 312 -9.87 29.17 -19.84
C GLN A 312 -8.76 29.01 -20.89
N PRO A 313 -9.03 28.27 -21.98
CA PRO A 313 -8.06 28.15 -23.06
C PRO A 313 -7.73 29.53 -23.66
N PRO A 314 -6.50 29.73 -24.15
CA PRO A 314 -6.10 30.95 -24.84
C PRO A 314 -7.05 31.31 -25.99
N LYS A 315 -7.34 32.61 -26.16
CA LYS A 315 -8.29 33.10 -27.18
C LYS A 315 -7.84 32.76 -28.61
N GLN A 316 -6.54 32.63 -28.82
CA GLN A 316 -5.91 32.24 -30.08
C GLN A 316 -6.36 30.84 -30.54
N TRP A 317 -6.73 29.96 -29.60
CA TRP A 317 -7.16 28.60 -29.93
C TRP A 317 -8.62 28.48 -30.39
N LYS A 318 -9.34 29.60 -30.59
CA LYS A 318 -10.75 29.60 -31.00
C LYS A 318 -10.97 28.99 -32.39
N ASN A 319 -9.99 29.13 -33.30
CA ASN A 319 -10.09 28.70 -34.69
C ASN A 319 -9.14 27.53 -35.04
N GLY A 320 -8.47 26.93 -34.05
CA GLY A 320 -7.47 25.88 -34.24
C GLY A 320 -6.35 25.97 -33.20
N ILE A 321 -5.60 24.89 -32.99
CA ILE A 321 -4.49 24.87 -32.03
C ILE A 321 -3.26 25.50 -32.70
N GLU A 322 -2.77 26.59 -32.14
CA GLU A 322 -1.54 27.27 -32.58
C GLU A 322 -0.49 27.24 -31.46
N PRO A 323 0.82 27.12 -31.77
CA PRO A 323 1.87 27.22 -30.77
C PRO A 323 1.83 28.59 -30.06
N ILE A 324 1.86 28.58 -28.72
CA ILE A 324 1.87 29.78 -27.88
C ILE A 324 3.09 29.71 -26.98
N ASP A 325 3.78 30.84 -26.79
CA ASP A 325 4.82 30.96 -25.78
C ASP A 325 4.21 30.76 -24.37
N PRO A 326 4.60 29.72 -23.61
CA PRO A 326 4.04 29.46 -22.29
C PRO A 326 4.23 30.63 -21.31
N LEU A 327 5.30 31.42 -21.46
CA LEU A 327 5.56 32.59 -20.60
C LEU A 327 4.61 33.76 -20.89
N SER A 328 3.92 33.76 -22.02
CA SER A 328 2.86 34.74 -22.34
C SER A 328 1.59 34.51 -21.50
N ILE A 329 1.40 33.30 -20.95
CA ILE A 329 0.27 32.95 -20.11
C ILE A 329 0.59 33.35 -18.67
N SER A 330 -0.13 34.35 -18.15
CA SER A 330 0.11 34.93 -16.81
C SER A 330 0.07 33.89 -15.68
N ALA A 331 -0.79 32.87 -15.78
CA ALA A 331 -0.89 31.79 -14.82
C ALA A 331 0.35 30.88 -14.78
N ILE A 332 0.91 30.55 -15.96
CA ILE A 332 2.13 29.74 -16.09
C ILE A 332 3.34 30.54 -15.59
N ARG A 333 3.43 31.82 -15.96
CA ARG A 333 4.47 32.70 -15.42
C ARG A 333 4.41 32.80 -13.90
N ALA A 334 3.21 32.91 -13.33
CA ALA A 334 3.02 33.03 -11.89
C ALA A 334 3.27 31.73 -11.11
N SER A 335 3.26 30.56 -11.76
CA SER A 335 3.64 29.30 -11.10
C SER A 335 5.15 29.14 -10.95
N GLY A 336 5.94 30.05 -11.52
CA GLY A 336 7.41 29.94 -11.57
C GLY A 336 7.89 28.91 -12.59
N TRP A 337 7.01 28.46 -13.50
CA TRP A 337 7.35 27.51 -14.56
C TRP A 337 8.50 28.04 -15.43
N SER A 338 9.43 27.15 -15.78
CA SER A 338 10.54 27.41 -16.69
C SER A 338 10.66 26.26 -17.71
N PRO A 339 11.15 26.54 -18.93
CA PRO A 339 11.43 25.50 -19.92
C PRO A 339 12.31 24.37 -19.37
N ASP A 340 13.32 24.71 -18.57
CA ASP A 340 14.23 23.74 -17.95
C ASP A 340 13.50 22.79 -16.97
N MET A 341 12.54 23.31 -16.19
CA MET A 341 11.72 22.48 -15.29
C MET A 341 10.76 21.56 -16.07
N ASP A 342 10.22 22.05 -17.18
CA ASP A 342 9.37 21.26 -18.08
C ASP A 342 10.14 20.15 -18.78
N GLU A 343 11.37 20.45 -19.23
CA GLU A 343 12.28 19.48 -19.82
C GLU A 343 12.66 18.40 -18.80
N LEU A 344 13.02 18.78 -17.57
CA LEU A 344 13.29 17.84 -16.49
C LEU A 344 12.07 16.98 -16.13
N ALA A 345 10.86 17.56 -16.12
CA ALA A 345 9.62 16.82 -15.83
C ALA A 345 9.23 15.85 -16.96
N ARG A 346 9.62 16.14 -18.20
CA ARG A 346 9.41 15.26 -19.36
C ARG A 346 10.48 14.18 -19.50
N GLN A 347 11.61 14.31 -18.81
CA GLN A 347 12.61 13.26 -18.81
C GLN A 347 11.98 11.98 -18.23
N PRO A 348 12.01 10.87 -18.97
CA PRO A 348 11.58 9.59 -18.43
C PRO A 348 12.37 9.32 -17.16
N ARG A 349 11.66 9.15 -16.03
CA ARG A 349 12.31 8.86 -14.75
C ARG A 349 13.13 7.58 -14.80
N HIS A 350 12.68 6.65 -15.65
CA HIS A 350 13.31 5.36 -15.88
C HIS A 350 13.45 5.08 -17.38
N GLY A 351 14.29 4.10 -17.72
CA GLY A 351 14.48 3.65 -19.10
C GLY A 351 13.19 3.12 -19.76
N PRO A 352 13.18 3.01 -21.11
CA PRO A 352 11.99 2.63 -21.89
C PRO A 352 11.43 1.24 -21.54
N ASN A 353 12.27 0.34 -21.05
CA ASN A 353 11.91 -1.04 -20.70
C ASN A 353 11.55 -1.23 -19.22
N TYR A 354 11.64 -0.18 -18.39
CA TYR A 354 11.53 -0.29 -16.93
C TYR A 354 10.25 -1.00 -16.47
N ASN A 355 9.10 -0.61 -17.01
CA ASN A 355 7.82 -1.18 -16.60
C ASN A 355 7.72 -2.67 -16.96
N GLN A 356 8.17 -3.06 -18.16
CA GLN A 356 8.17 -4.46 -18.58
C GLN A 356 9.13 -5.29 -17.73
N LEU A 357 10.32 -4.77 -17.41
CA LEU A 357 11.28 -5.42 -16.53
C LEU A 357 10.75 -5.53 -15.10
N LEU A 358 10.07 -4.50 -14.60
CA LEU A 358 9.44 -4.50 -13.28
C LEU A 358 8.33 -5.55 -13.21
N HIS A 359 7.51 -5.67 -14.25
CA HIS A 359 6.48 -6.73 -14.33
C HIS A 359 7.11 -8.12 -14.35
N LEU A 360 8.12 -8.34 -15.20
CA LEU A 360 8.84 -9.62 -15.27
C LEU A 360 9.48 -9.98 -13.92
N LEU A 361 10.13 -9.03 -13.26
CA LEU A 361 10.76 -9.23 -11.95
C LEU A 361 9.71 -9.60 -10.88
N ASN A 362 8.58 -8.88 -10.84
CA ASN A 362 7.49 -9.17 -9.92
C ASN A 362 6.91 -10.57 -10.15
N ASP A 363 6.71 -10.98 -11.40
CA ASP A 363 6.21 -12.32 -11.73
C ASP A 363 7.20 -13.40 -11.29
N MET A 364 8.50 -13.17 -11.51
CA MET A 364 9.56 -14.07 -11.03
C MET A 364 9.58 -14.15 -9.50
N GLN A 365 9.53 -13.03 -8.78
CA GLN A 365 9.53 -12.99 -7.31
C GLN A 365 8.29 -13.70 -6.71
N ASN A 366 7.13 -13.62 -7.37
CA ASN A 366 5.89 -14.25 -6.90
C ASN A 366 5.77 -15.73 -7.29
N HIS A 367 6.64 -16.24 -8.14
CA HIS A 367 6.61 -17.64 -8.57
C HIS A 367 6.97 -18.60 -7.41
N GLN A 368 6.26 -19.72 -7.28
CA GLN A 368 6.43 -20.68 -6.18
C GLN A 368 7.85 -21.27 -6.05
N SER A 369 8.65 -21.22 -7.13
CA SER A 369 10.04 -21.72 -7.16
C SER A 369 11.08 -20.62 -6.91
N ALA A 370 10.67 -19.40 -6.59
CA ALA A 370 11.59 -18.28 -6.36
C ALA A 370 12.18 -18.23 -4.94
N TRP A 371 11.64 -19.00 -4.00
CA TRP A 371 11.99 -18.93 -2.59
C TRP A 371 13.51 -18.95 -2.26
N PRO A 372 14.41 -19.67 -2.97
CA PRO A 372 15.84 -19.63 -2.66
C PRO A 372 16.56 -18.39 -3.20
N PHE A 373 15.93 -17.66 -4.11
CA PHE A 373 16.54 -16.58 -4.90
C PHE A 373 15.98 -15.20 -4.53
N LEU A 374 15.09 -15.11 -3.54
CA LEU A 374 14.44 -13.85 -3.16
C LEU A 374 15.40 -12.85 -2.50
N VAL A 375 16.46 -13.34 -1.85
CA VAL A 375 17.43 -12.53 -1.09
C VAL A 375 18.83 -13.13 -1.25
N PRO A 376 19.90 -12.36 -0.96
CA PRO A 376 21.27 -12.89 -1.01
C PRO A 376 21.44 -14.11 -0.09
N VAL A 377 22.28 -15.06 -0.51
CA VAL A 377 22.65 -16.22 0.32
C VAL A 377 23.37 -15.74 1.58
N ASN A 378 22.87 -16.09 2.76
CA ASN A 378 23.50 -15.67 4.00
C ASN A 378 24.82 -16.42 4.22
N LYS A 379 25.93 -15.68 4.40
CA LYS A 379 27.26 -16.24 4.66
C LYS A 379 27.31 -17.06 5.96
N ASP A 380 26.51 -16.69 6.96
CA ASP A 380 26.48 -17.41 8.23
C ASP A 380 25.78 -18.78 8.09
N ASP A 381 24.85 -18.92 7.15
CA ASP A 381 24.12 -20.16 6.88
C ASP A 381 24.87 -21.06 5.90
N VAL A 382 25.65 -20.47 4.98
CA VAL A 382 26.42 -21.18 3.95
C VAL A 382 27.84 -20.60 3.85
N ALA A 383 28.73 -21.14 4.68
CA ALA A 383 30.04 -20.56 4.96
C ALA A 383 30.98 -20.44 3.74
N ASP A 384 30.98 -21.45 2.85
CA ASP A 384 31.86 -21.53 1.68
C ASP A 384 31.24 -20.94 0.40
N TYR A 385 29.99 -20.47 0.44
CA TYR A 385 29.26 -20.04 -0.75
C TYR A 385 30.00 -18.96 -1.54
N TYR A 386 30.45 -17.92 -0.84
CA TYR A 386 31.18 -16.78 -1.44
C TYR A 386 32.64 -17.11 -1.79
N GLU A 387 33.15 -18.27 -1.36
CA GLU A 387 34.44 -18.79 -1.81
C GLU A 387 34.30 -19.47 -3.17
N VAL A 388 33.17 -20.13 -3.43
CA VAL A 388 32.86 -20.85 -4.67
C VAL A 388 32.23 -19.94 -5.74
N ILE A 389 31.29 -19.09 -5.32
CA ILE A 389 30.53 -18.17 -6.17
C ILE A 389 31.14 -16.77 -6.07
N LYS A 390 31.69 -16.28 -7.20
CA LYS A 390 32.42 -15.02 -7.27
C LYS A 390 31.54 -13.82 -7.60
N GLU A 391 30.47 -14.05 -8.34
CA GLU A 391 29.51 -13.02 -8.76
C GLU A 391 28.12 -13.42 -8.24
N PRO A 392 27.81 -13.22 -6.96
CA PRO A 392 26.51 -13.56 -6.39
C PRO A 392 25.42 -12.66 -6.98
N MET A 393 24.22 -13.21 -7.17
CA MET A 393 23.04 -12.48 -7.63
C MET A 393 21.77 -13.08 -7.04
N ASP A 394 20.76 -12.25 -6.83
CA ASP A 394 19.45 -12.61 -6.30
C ASP A 394 18.39 -11.58 -6.74
N LEU A 395 17.11 -11.93 -6.59
CA LEU A 395 16.00 -11.11 -7.09
C LEU A 395 15.80 -9.79 -6.32
N SER A 396 16.23 -9.68 -5.06
CA SER A 396 16.19 -8.39 -4.34
C SER A 396 17.34 -7.47 -4.77
N THR A 397 18.51 -8.04 -5.08
CA THR A 397 19.60 -7.27 -5.70
C THR A 397 19.19 -6.78 -7.08
N MET A 398 18.53 -7.61 -7.89
CA MET A 398 17.97 -7.19 -9.18
C MET A 398 16.90 -6.10 -9.03
N GLU A 399 16.03 -6.18 -8.01
CA GLU A 399 15.05 -5.12 -7.71
C GLU A 399 15.73 -3.77 -7.46
N ASN A 400 16.74 -3.75 -6.58
CA ASN A 400 17.51 -2.54 -6.31
C ASN A 400 18.21 -2.00 -7.57
N LYS A 401 18.79 -2.89 -8.39
CA LYS A 401 19.45 -2.49 -9.64
C LYS A 401 18.47 -1.90 -10.65
N LEU A 402 17.26 -2.46 -10.74
CA LEU A 402 16.20 -1.94 -11.60
C LEU A 402 15.73 -0.56 -11.15
N GLU A 403 15.49 -0.35 -9.85
CA GLU A 403 15.10 0.95 -9.28
C GLU A 403 16.16 2.05 -9.51
N MET A 404 17.44 1.65 -9.59
CA MET A 404 18.57 2.53 -9.88
C MET A 404 18.90 2.68 -11.38
N ASP A 405 18.01 2.22 -12.27
CA ASP A 405 18.19 2.25 -13.74
C ASP A 405 19.48 1.58 -14.24
N GLN A 406 19.93 0.52 -13.56
CA GLN A 406 21.14 -0.24 -13.93
C GLN A 406 20.90 -1.34 -14.98
N TYR A 407 19.72 -1.36 -15.61
CA TYR A 407 19.39 -2.24 -16.74
C TYR A 407 19.01 -1.43 -17.98
N PRO A 408 20.01 -0.86 -18.70
CA PRO A 408 19.77 -0.12 -19.94
C PRO A 408 19.05 -0.96 -20.99
N THR A 409 19.35 -2.27 -21.06
CA THR A 409 18.72 -3.20 -21.99
C THR A 409 18.15 -4.43 -21.29
N PRO A 410 17.15 -5.13 -21.88
CA PRO A 410 16.61 -6.36 -21.31
C PRO A 410 17.66 -7.46 -21.17
N GLU A 411 18.68 -7.48 -22.02
CA GLU A 411 19.80 -8.43 -21.97
C GLU A 411 20.65 -8.27 -20.72
N ASP A 412 20.78 -7.05 -20.19
CA ASP A 412 21.47 -6.82 -18.92
C ASP A 412 20.70 -7.43 -17.74
N PHE A 413 19.36 -7.30 -17.74
CA PHE A 413 18.49 -7.95 -16.76
C PHE A 413 18.55 -9.47 -16.88
N ILE A 414 18.45 -9.99 -18.10
CA ILE A 414 18.52 -11.43 -18.39
C ILE A 414 19.86 -12.01 -17.95
N ARG A 415 20.97 -11.27 -18.12
CA ARG A 415 22.30 -11.71 -17.67
C ARG A 415 22.34 -11.94 -16.16
N ASP A 416 21.82 -11.00 -15.38
CA ASP A 416 21.74 -11.14 -13.93
C ASP A 416 20.76 -12.25 -13.52
N ALA A 417 19.61 -12.37 -14.19
CA ALA A 417 18.68 -13.46 -13.93
C ALA A 417 19.31 -14.84 -14.20
N LYS A 418 20.04 -14.99 -15.31
CA LYS A 418 20.78 -16.21 -15.63
C LYS A 418 21.86 -16.50 -14.60
N LEU A 419 22.55 -15.48 -14.12
CA LEU A 419 23.58 -15.60 -13.09
C LEU A 419 23.02 -16.24 -11.80
N ILE A 420 21.77 -15.93 -11.42
CA ILE A 420 21.08 -16.61 -10.31
C ILE A 420 21.03 -18.13 -10.54
N PHE A 421 20.58 -18.56 -11.73
CA PHE A 421 20.39 -19.97 -12.05
C PHE A 421 21.71 -20.72 -12.22
N ASP A 422 22.68 -20.09 -12.90
CA ASP A 422 23.99 -20.66 -13.15
C ASP A 422 24.79 -20.81 -11.86
N ASN A 423 24.76 -19.80 -10.98
CA ASN A 423 25.36 -19.92 -9.64
C ASN A 423 24.70 -21.02 -8.82
N CYS A 424 23.37 -21.13 -8.89
CA CYS A 424 22.64 -22.19 -8.20
C CYS A 424 23.10 -23.58 -8.68
N ARG A 425 23.22 -23.81 -9.99
CA ARG A 425 23.68 -25.09 -10.57
C ARG A 425 25.16 -25.35 -10.33
N LYS A 426 25.98 -24.31 -10.30
CA LYS A 426 27.42 -24.43 -10.00
C LYS A 426 27.67 -24.87 -8.57
N TYR A 427 26.89 -24.34 -7.62
CA TYR A 427 27.06 -24.65 -6.20
C TYR A 427 26.29 -25.92 -5.77
N ASN A 428 25.12 -26.19 -6.37
CA ASN A 428 24.24 -27.29 -5.94
C ASN A 428 24.14 -28.40 -6.98
N ASN A 429 24.11 -29.66 -6.50
CA ASN A 429 23.84 -30.83 -7.34
C ASN A 429 22.42 -30.78 -7.96
N GLU A 430 22.26 -31.37 -9.15
CA GLU A 430 20.99 -31.36 -9.90
C GLU A 430 19.80 -32.02 -9.18
N SER A 431 20.08 -32.96 -8.28
CA SER A 431 19.05 -33.65 -7.49
C SER A 431 18.43 -32.76 -6.41
N THR A 432 19.09 -31.66 -6.04
CA THR A 432 18.67 -30.79 -4.94
C THR A 432 17.38 -30.03 -5.25
N PRO A 433 16.58 -29.68 -4.22
CA PRO A 433 15.43 -28.80 -4.38
C PRO A 433 15.79 -27.43 -4.97
N TYR A 434 17.01 -26.94 -4.72
CA TYR A 434 17.53 -25.67 -5.23
C TYR A 434 17.71 -25.71 -6.75
N ALA A 435 18.46 -26.70 -7.28
CA ALA A 435 18.67 -26.85 -8.71
C ALA A 435 17.33 -27.08 -9.47
N LYS A 436 16.42 -27.87 -8.89
CA LYS A 436 15.05 -28.05 -9.43
C LYS A 436 14.26 -26.74 -9.46
N SER A 437 14.43 -25.89 -8.44
CA SER A 437 13.75 -24.59 -8.35
C SER A 437 14.33 -23.61 -9.37
N ALA A 438 15.65 -23.57 -9.54
CA ALA A 438 16.33 -22.77 -10.57
C ALA A 438 15.80 -23.11 -11.97
N ASN A 439 15.76 -24.39 -12.33
CA ASN A 439 15.29 -24.84 -13.64
C ASN A 439 13.81 -24.47 -13.90
N LYS A 440 12.95 -24.56 -12.86
CA LYS A 440 11.54 -24.16 -12.97
C LYS A 440 11.38 -22.66 -13.15
N LEU A 441 12.11 -21.86 -12.37
CA LEU A 441 12.00 -20.41 -12.43
C LEU A 441 12.60 -19.86 -13.73
N GLU A 442 13.72 -20.40 -14.19
CA GLU A 442 14.33 -20.04 -15.47
C GLU A 442 13.39 -20.33 -16.64
N LYS A 443 12.76 -21.51 -16.67
CA LYS A 443 11.75 -21.85 -17.66
C LYS A 443 10.59 -20.87 -17.64
N PHE A 444 10.11 -20.50 -16.45
CA PHE A 444 9.03 -19.53 -16.29
C PHE A 444 9.43 -18.14 -16.80
N MET A 445 10.64 -17.67 -16.47
CA MET A 445 11.19 -16.41 -16.98
C MET A 445 11.18 -16.37 -18.51
N TRP A 446 11.66 -17.42 -19.18
CA TRP A 446 11.67 -17.48 -20.64
C TRP A 446 10.26 -17.50 -21.24
N GLN A 447 9.29 -18.16 -20.59
CA GLN A 447 7.88 -18.10 -21.00
C GLN A 447 7.32 -16.67 -20.94
N GLN A 448 7.66 -15.90 -19.90
CA GLN A 448 7.23 -14.50 -19.77
C GLN A 448 7.92 -13.61 -20.81
N ILE A 449 9.22 -13.78 -21.03
CA ILE A 449 9.98 -13.03 -22.05
C ILE A 449 9.38 -13.28 -23.44
N LYS A 450 9.06 -14.53 -23.78
CA LYS A 450 8.44 -14.89 -25.07
C LYS A 450 7.06 -14.26 -25.27
N ALA A 451 6.31 -14.06 -24.20
CA ALA A 451 4.99 -13.43 -24.26
C ALA A 451 5.08 -11.93 -24.58
N ILE A 452 6.27 -11.31 -24.46
CA ILE A 452 6.54 -9.92 -24.81
C ILE A 452 7.03 -9.91 -26.27
N PRO A 453 6.23 -9.41 -27.23
CA PRO A 453 6.57 -9.46 -28.66
C PRO A 453 7.95 -8.86 -28.97
N GLU A 454 8.29 -7.75 -28.33
CA GLU A 454 9.55 -7.02 -28.50
C GLU A 454 10.77 -7.84 -28.07
N TRP A 455 10.62 -8.79 -27.15
CA TRP A 455 11.73 -9.57 -26.56
C TRP A 455 11.69 -11.05 -26.96
N SER A 456 10.75 -11.44 -27.80
CA SER A 456 10.57 -12.82 -28.27
C SER A 456 11.82 -13.42 -28.95
N HIS A 457 12.71 -12.58 -29.46
CA HIS A 457 13.97 -12.96 -30.09
C HIS A 457 15.15 -13.14 -29.11
N LEU A 458 14.96 -12.81 -27.84
CA LEU A 458 16.00 -12.93 -26.79
C LEU A 458 16.06 -14.33 -26.17
N GLU A 459 15.07 -15.18 -26.44
CA GLU A 459 15.08 -16.59 -26.03
C GLU A 459 16.20 -17.32 -26.81
N PRO A 460 17.15 -17.98 -26.11
CA PRO A 460 18.29 -18.65 -26.74
C PRO A 460 17.93 -19.96 -27.46
#